data_AF-A0A5K1DG80-F1
#
_entry.id   AF-A0A5K1DG80-F1
#
_cell.length_a   1.000
_cell.length_b   1.000
_cell.length_c   1.000
_cell.angle_alpha   90.00
_cell.angle_beta   90.00
_cell.angle_gamma   90.00
#
_symmetry.space_group_name_H-M   'P 1'
#
loop_
_entity.id
_entity.type
_entity.pdbx_description
1 polymer ?
#
loop_
_entity_poly.entity_id
_entity_poly.type
_entity_poly.pdbx_seq_one_letter_code
_entity_poly.pdbx_strand_id
1 'polypeptide(L)' 'RFLPSEYGVDPDFMEHSIAPGSVLFEQKRRVRRAVEESGIPHTYVVANCLAGSFLSGLGNYGRFWPSEAKVQIYGDGNHK' A
#
# COMPACT_ATOMS: atom_id res chain seq x y z
N ARG A 1 -19.19 8.89 -9.63
CA ARG A 1 -18.23 7.76 -9.65
C ARG A 1 -17.64 7.64 -8.26
N PHE A 2 -17.66 6.45 -7.65
CA PHE A 2 -17.16 6.20 -6.31
C PHE A 2 -15.67 5.87 -6.30
N LEU A 3 -14.92 6.38 -5.33
CA LEU A 3 -13.50 6.11 -5.15
C LEU A 3 -13.29 5.60 -3.71
N PRO A 4 -13.22 4.28 -3.49
CA PRO A 4 -12.92 3.76 -2.17
C PRO A 4 -11.48 4.09 -1.76
N SER A 5 -11.21 4.01 -0.45
CA SER A 5 -9.90 4.32 0.13
C SER A 5 -8.85 3.25 -0.24
N GLU A 6 -8.32 3.33 -1.46
CA GLU A 6 -7.33 2.42 -2.03
C GLU A 6 -5.90 2.97 -1.84
N TYR A 7 -5.55 4.04 -2.55
CA TYR A 7 -4.39 4.95 -2.38
C TYR A 7 -3.05 4.34 -1.92
N GLY A 8 -2.80 3.08 -2.26
CA GLY A 8 -1.62 2.32 -1.88
C GLY A 8 -1.28 1.31 -2.95
N VAL A 9 -0.74 0.16 -2.54
CA VAL A 9 -0.57 -0.99 -3.43
C VAL A 9 -1.90 -1.69 -3.70
N ASP A 10 -1.98 -2.40 -4.81
CA ASP A 10 -3.18 -3.12 -5.18
C ASP A 10 -3.40 -4.37 -4.31
N PRO A 11 -4.44 -4.41 -3.46
CA PRO A 11 -4.72 -5.55 -2.59
C PRO A 11 -5.01 -6.86 -3.34
N ASP A 12 -5.46 -6.83 -4.59
CA ASP A 12 -5.72 -8.05 -5.37
C ASP A 12 -4.40 -8.71 -5.85
N PHE A 13 -3.28 -7.99 -5.91
CA PHE A 13 -1.94 -8.54 -6.20
C PHE A 13 -1.14 -8.94 -4.95
N MET A 14 -1.68 -8.70 -3.76
CA MET A 14 -0.97 -8.86 -2.48
C MET A 14 -1.37 -10.13 -1.71
N GLU A 15 -1.79 -11.20 -2.41
CA GLU A 15 -2.21 -12.46 -1.78
C GLU A 15 -1.11 -13.16 -0.99
N HIS A 16 0.15 -12.96 -1.40
CA HIS A 16 1.34 -13.51 -0.75
C HIS A 16 1.86 -12.66 0.42
N SER A 17 1.14 -11.58 0.77
CA SER A 17 1.50 -10.75 1.91
C SER A 17 1.37 -11.51 3.23
N ILE A 18 2.20 -11.14 4.20
CA ILE A 18 2.24 -11.77 5.52
C ILE A 18 1.54 -10.90 6.58
N ALA A 19 1.11 -11.53 7.67
CA ALA A 19 0.56 -10.82 8.82
C ALA A 19 1.64 -9.91 9.46
N PRO A 20 1.28 -8.71 9.97
CA PRO A 20 -0.09 -8.18 10.09
C PRO A 20 -0.61 -7.48 8.82
N GLY A 21 0.23 -7.20 7.82
CA GLY A 21 -0.14 -6.41 6.63
C GLY A 21 -1.24 -7.06 5.77
N SER A 22 -1.25 -8.39 5.67
CA SER A 22 -2.24 -9.14 4.90
C SER A 22 -3.69 -8.89 5.31
N VAL A 23 -3.94 -8.61 6.60
CA VAL A 23 -5.26 -8.31 7.14
C VAL A 23 -5.83 -7.05 6.48
N LEU A 24 -5.01 -6.03 6.26
CA LEU A 24 -5.44 -4.78 5.62
C LEU A 24 -5.85 -5.00 4.16
N PHE A 25 -5.11 -5.83 3.42
CA PHE A 25 -5.46 -6.16 2.04
C PHE A 25 -6.74 -7.00 1.96
N GLU A 26 -6.96 -7.91 2.89
CA GLU A 26 -8.23 -8.64 2.99
C GLU A 26 -9.41 -7.71 3.20
N GLN A 27 -9.31 -6.74 4.13
CA GLN A 27 -10.38 -5.77 4.36
C GLN A 27 -10.68 -4.92 3.12
N LYS A 28 -9.64 -4.47 2.38
CA LYS A 28 -9.85 -3.73 1.13
C LYS A 28 -10.50 -4.59 0.05
N ARG A 29 -10.09 -5.85 -0.10
CA ARG A 29 -10.74 -6.80 -1.05
C ARG A 29 -12.22 -6.98 -0.73
N ARG A 30 -12.60 -7.09 0.54
CA ARG A 30 -14.02 -7.16 0.96
C ARG A 30 -14.80 -5.91 0.51
N VAL A 31 -14.21 -4.73 0.65
CA VAL A 31 -14.83 -3.48 0.16
C VAL A 31 -14.96 -3.50 -1.36
N ARG A 32 -13.94 -3.95 -2.11
CA ARG A 32 -14.03 -4.05 -3.57
C ARG A 32 -15.17 -4.95 -4.04
N ARG A 33 -15.33 -6.14 -3.44
CA ARG A 33 -16.44 -7.04 -3.79
C ARG A 33 -17.80 -6.42 -3.50
N ALA A 34 -17.96 -5.77 -2.34
CA ALA A 34 -19.21 -5.05 -2.03
C ALA A 34 -19.50 -3.90 -3.02
N VAL A 35 -18.48 -3.17 -3.45
CA VAL A 35 -18.61 -2.09 -4.46
C VAL A 35 -19.04 -2.65 -5.81
N GLU A 36 -18.43 -3.74 -6.26
CA GLU A 36 -18.76 -4.41 -7.52
C GLU A 36 -20.16 -5.01 -7.50
N GLU A 37 -20.53 -5.72 -6.43
CA GLU A 37 -21.87 -6.31 -6.24
C GLU A 37 -22.97 -5.25 -6.25
N SER A 38 -22.68 -4.05 -5.73
CA SER A 38 -23.64 -2.94 -5.73
C SER A 38 -23.86 -2.30 -7.12
N GLY A 39 -23.02 -2.61 -8.10
CA GLY A 39 -23.10 -2.06 -9.45
C GLY A 39 -22.81 -0.56 -9.55
N ILE A 40 -22.32 0.09 -8.48
CA ILE A 40 -21.99 1.52 -8.53
C ILE A 40 -20.77 1.76 -9.44
N PRO A 41 -20.81 2.77 -10.33
CA PRO A 41 -19.64 3.14 -11.13
C PRO A 41 -18.49 3.58 -10.21
N HIS A 42 -17.36 2.88 -10.25
CA HIS A 42 -16.24 3.09 -9.34
C HIS A 42 -14.88 3.16 -10.04
N THR A 43 -13.85 3.56 -9.30
CA THR A 43 -12.46 3.51 -9.73
C THR A 43 -11.56 3.21 -8.54
N TYR A 44 -10.73 2.17 -8.66
CA TYR A 44 -9.69 1.86 -7.70
C TYR A 44 -8.42 2.61 -8.07
N VAL A 45 -7.95 3.50 -7.19
CA VAL A 45 -6.73 4.28 -7.40
C VAL A 45 -5.57 3.61 -6.69
N VAL A 46 -4.71 2.94 -7.45
CA VAL A 46 -3.47 2.33 -6.96
C VAL A 46 -2.35 3.38 -7.07
N ALA A 47 -2.06 4.06 -5.96
CA ALA A 47 -1.11 5.18 -5.90
C ALA A 47 0.30 4.76 -5.44
N ASN A 48 0.50 3.49 -5.11
CA ASN A 48 1.75 2.93 -4.59
C ASN A 48 2.22 3.67 -3.33
N CYS A 49 3.54 3.85 -3.19
CA CYS A 49 4.17 4.40 -2.01
C CYS A 49 4.14 5.93 -2.02
N LEU A 50 3.41 6.53 -1.07
CA LEU A 50 3.38 7.99 -0.89
C LEU A 50 4.79 8.53 -0.60
N ALA A 51 5.27 9.47 -1.41
CA ALA A 51 6.61 10.06 -1.27
C ALA A 51 6.86 10.64 0.12
N GLY A 52 5.87 11.32 0.70
CA GLY A 52 5.96 11.91 2.04
C GLY A 52 6.14 10.90 3.18
N SER A 53 5.76 9.62 2.98
CA SER A 53 5.88 8.57 3.99
C SER A 53 7.02 7.60 3.71
N PHE A 54 7.24 7.23 2.44
CA PHE A 54 8.25 6.27 2.05
C PHE A 54 9.57 6.93 1.64
N LEU A 55 9.53 7.89 0.70
CA LEU A 55 10.76 8.51 0.20
C LEU A 55 11.41 9.42 1.26
N SER A 56 10.60 10.14 2.04
CA SER A 56 11.09 11.07 3.06
C SER A 56 11.98 10.39 4.10
N GLY A 57 11.65 9.18 4.54
CA GLY A 57 12.45 8.37 5.46
C GLY A 57 13.37 7.34 4.80
N LEU A 58 13.48 7.33 3.46
CA LEU A 58 14.16 6.28 2.69
C LEU A 58 13.66 4.85 3.02
N GLY A 59 12.34 4.71 3.19
CA GLY A 59 11.68 3.47 3.56
C GLY A 59 11.80 3.11 5.04
N ASN A 60 12.52 3.90 5.84
CA ASN A 60 12.69 3.62 7.26
C ASN A 60 11.43 3.96 8.06
N TYR A 61 10.87 2.96 8.73
CA TYR A 61 9.62 3.10 9.46
C TYR A 61 9.71 4.15 10.57
N GLY A 62 8.70 5.01 10.67
CA GLY A 62 8.59 6.03 11.72
C GLY A 62 9.50 7.25 11.52
N ARG A 63 10.19 7.38 10.38
CA ARG A 63 11.03 8.54 10.06
C ARG A 63 10.50 9.24 8.82
N PHE A 64 10.44 10.57 8.87
CA PHE A 64 9.95 11.41 7.76
C PHE A 64 11.02 12.36 7.22
N TRP A 65 12.29 12.05 7.48
CA TRP A 65 13.48 12.73 6.95
C TRP A 65 14.60 11.71 6.74
N PRO A 66 15.47 11.91 5.73
CA PRO A 66 16.50 10.95 5.42
C PRO A 66 17.53 10.88 6.55
N SER A 67 18.08 9.69 6.77
CA SER A 67 19.17 9.49 7.72
C SER A 67 20.50 9.90 7.11
N GLU A 68 21.27 10.74 7.80
CA GLU A 68 22.64 11.07 7.37
C GLU A 68 23.69 10.07 7.87
N ALA A 69 23.36 9.27 8.90
CA ALA A 69 24.32 8.38 9.56
C ALA A 69 24.21 6.92 9.11
N LYS A 70 22.99 6.38 9.04
CA LYS A 70 22.73 4.96 8.73
C LYS A 70 21.37 4.79 8.07
N VAL A 71 21.31 3.99 7.00
CA VAL A 71 20.07 3.53 6.37
C VAL A 71 19.85 2.04 6.64
N GLN A 72 18.59 1.63 6.75
CA GLN A 72 18.20 0.22 6.80
C GLN A 72 17.69 -0.19 5.43
N ILE A 73 18.31 -1.22 4.84
CA ILE A 73 17.84 -1.83 3.59
C ILE A 73 17.06 -3.09 3.98
N TYR A 74 15.86 -3.24 3.42
CA TYR A 74 15.05 -4.46 3.58
C TYR A 74 15.41 -5.46 2.47
N GLY A 75 15.68 -6.70 2.85
CA GLY A 75 16.17 -7.72 1.90
C GLY A 75 17.53 -7.34 1.31
N ASP A 76 17.69 -7.54 0.01
CA ASP A 76 18.89 -7.18 -0.75
C ASP A 76 18.82 -5.78 -1.40
N GLY A 77 17.67 -5.11 -1.31
CA GLY A 77 17.45 -3.79 -1.91
C GLY A 77 17.25 -3.78 -3.43
N ASN A 78 17.03 -4.93 -4.08
CA ASN A 78 16.95 -5.05 -5.55
C ASN A 78 15.57 -5.47 -6.08
N HIS A 79 14.51 -5.31 -5.29
CA HIS A 79 13.14 -5.52 -5.76
C HIS A 79 12.74 -4.46 -6.80
N LYS A 80 12.16 -4.92 -7.93
CA LYS A 80 11.74 -4.11 -9.08
C LYS A 80 10.27 -4.34 -9.39
#